data_AF-A0A1E3AS84-F1
#
_entry.id   AF-A0A1E3AS84-F1
#
_cell.length_a   1.000
_cell.length_b   1.000
_cell.length_c   1.000
_cell.angle_alpha   90.00
_cell.angle_beta   90.00
_cell.angle_gamma   90.00
#
_symmetry.space_group_name_H-M   'P 1'
#
loop_
_entity.id
_entity.type
_entity.pdbx_description
1 polymer ?
#
loop_
_entity_poly.entity_id
_entity_poly.type
_entity_poly.pdbx_seq_one_letter_code
_entity_poly.pdbx_strand_id
1 'polypeptide(L)'
;MFRIYSEHQNGKFYLSPYTDIMIDNDKLLIRQTLFNCIIKINCKPAWAQELLELLYMGVGEQVLLAYFKQNMSAEEAQKTVNNWLRMGVLE
;
A
#
# COMPACT_ATOMS: atom_id res chain seq x y z
N MET A 1 -5.13 19.05 17.31
CA MET A 1 -4.83 18.29 16.08
C MET A 1 -6.09 18.29 15.23
N PHE A 2 -6.15 19.12 14.20
CA PHE A 2 -7.31 19.17 13.29
C PHE A 2 -7.19 18.01 12.28
N ARG A 3 -8.20 17.13 12.23
CA ARG A 3 -8.39 16.18 11.12
C ARG A 3 -9.28 16.87 10.09
N ILE A 4 -8.70 17.25 8.96
CA ILE A 4 -9.46 17.68 7.80
C ILE A 4 -9.98 16.40 7.14
N TYR A 5 -11.26 16.09 7.35
CA TYR A 5 -11.95 15.10 6.53
C TYR A 5 -12.27 15.77 5.19
N SER A 6 -11.55 15.39 4.14
CA SER A 6 -11.98 15.72 2.78
C SER A 6 -13.16 14.80 2.45
N GLU A 7 -14.37 15.33 2.43
CA GLU A 7 -15.60 14.62 2.05
C GLU A 7 -15.61 14.17 0.58
N HIS A 8 -14.53 14.39 -0.18
CA HIS A 8 -14.43 14.14 -1.62
C HIS A 8 -13.23 13.27 -2.05
N GLN A 9 -12.52 12.61 -1.13
CA GLN A 9 -11.65 11.51 -1.56
C GLN A 9 -12.52 10.34 -2.03
N ASN A 10 -12.29 9.86 -3.25
CA ASN A 10 -13.14 8.90 -3.97
C ASN A 10 -13.12 7.47 -3.38
N GLY A 11 -12.84 7.33 -2.08
CA GLY A 11 -12.75 6.07 -1.32
C GLY A 11 -11.65 5.10 -1.80
N LYS A 12 -10.83 5.53 -2.77
CA LYS A 12 -9.79 4.74 -3.40
C LYS A 12 -8.42 5.16 -2.90
N PHE A 13 -7.59 4.16 -2.62
CA PHE A 13 -6.18 4.32 -2.33
C PHE A 13 -5.34 4.18 -3.59
N TYR A 14 -4.32 5.03 -3.66
CA TYR A 14 -3.26 5.00 -4.67
C TYR A 14 -1.90 4.91 -3.98
N LEU A 15 -0.86 4.59 -4.73
CA LEU A 15 0.50 4.84 -4.27
C LEU A 15 0.77 6.33 -4.23
N SER A 16 1.35 6.81 -3.14
CA SER A 16 1.83 8.19 -3.06
C SER A 16 2.81 8.48 -4.21
N PRO A 17 2.74 9.66 -4.85
CA PRO A 17 3.68 10.02 -5.92
C PRO A 17 5.13 10.15 -5.44
N TYR A 18 5.35 10.15 -4.11
CA TYR A 18 6.66 10.25 -3.47
C TYR A 18 7.25 8.89 -3.11
N THR A 19 6.93 7.86 -3.90
CA THR A 19 7.27 6.47 -3.60
C THR A 19 8.21 5.88 -4.64
N ASP A 20 9.39 5.44 -4.24
CA ASP A 20 10.28 4.62 -5.07
C ASP A 20 9.98 3.13 -4.84
N ILE A 21 9.97 2.34 -5.91
CA ILE A 21 9.65 0.92 -5.86
C ILE A 21 10.79 0.09 -6.44
N MET A 22 11.13 -1.00 -5.75
CA MET A 22 12.04 -2.02 -6.25
C MET A 22 11.43 -3.41 -6.03
N ILE A 23 11.32 -4.19 -7.10
CA ILE A 23 10.91 -5.59 -7.06
C ILE A 23 12.16 -6.44 -7.24
N ASP A 24 12.37 -7.37 -6.31
CA ASP A 24 13.40 -8.40 -6.37
C ASP A 24 12.73 -9.78 -6.32
N ASN A 25 13.48 -10.85 -6.55
CA ASN A 25 12.96 -12.21 -6.71
C ASN A 25 12.11 -12.72 -5.54
N ASP A 26 12.29 -12.17 -4.34
CA ASP A 26 11.63 -12.60 -3.11
C ASP A 26 11.04 -11.45 -2.29
N LYS A 27 11.09 -10.20 -2.78
CA LYS A 27 10.63 -9.04 -2.02
C LYS A 27 10.21 -7.86 -2.88
N LEU A 28 9.24 -7.12 -2.34
CA LEU A 28 8.86 -5.78 -2.76
C LEU A 28 9.41 -4.80 -1.73
N LEU A 29 10.19 -3.83 -2.22
CA LEU A 29 10.72 -2.71 -1.44
C LEU A 29 10.04 -1.43 -1.92
N ILE A 30 9.50 -0.69 -0.95
CA ILE A 30 8.80 0.56 -1.17
C ILE A 30 9.45 1.61 -0.29
N ARG A 31 10.03 2.64 -0.90
CA ARG A 31 10.63 3.77 -0.19
C ARG A 31 9.73 4.97 -0.33
N GLN A 32 9.18 5.45 0.77
CA GLN A 32 8.51 6.74 0.81
C GLN A 32 9.57 7.82 1.06
N THR A 33 9.69 8.76 0.12
CA THR A 33 10.79 9.74 0.07
C THR A 33 10.58 10.95 0.99
N LEU A 34 9.35 11.42 1.20
CA LEU A 34 9.04 12.56 2.10
C LEU A 34 9.35 12.26 3.56
N PHE A 35 8.97 11.07 4.03
CA PHE A 35 9.15 10.60 5.40
C PHE A 35 10.40 9.71 5.54
N ASN A 36 11.13 9.51 4.44
CA ASN A 36 12.35 8.69 4.33
C ASN A 36 12.21 7.33 5.04
N CYS A 37 11.14 6.61 4.73
CA CYS A 37 10.86 5.31 5.32
C CYS A 37 10.83 4.22 4.24
N ILE A 38 11.20 3.01 4.63
CA ILE A 38 11.29 1.86 3.73
C ILE A 38 10.42 0.75 4.28
N ILE A 39 9.54 0.24 3.42
CA ILE A 39 8.73 -0.94 3.67
C ILE A 39 9.30 -2.08 2.86
N LYS A 40 9.42 -3.23 3.52
CA LYS A 40 9.77 -4.50 2.89
C LYS A 40 8.62 -5.47 3.05
N ILE A 41 8.15 -6.03 1.95
CA ILE A 41 7.25 -7.19 1.93
C ILE A 41 8.01 -8.34 1.29
N ASN A 42 8.03 -9.50 1.94
CA ASN A 42 8.52 -10.72 1.31
C ASN A 42 7.40 -11.26 0.42
N CYS A 43 7.64 -11.31 -0.89
CA CYS A 43 6.62 -11.67 -1.86
C CYS A 43 7.24 -12.20 -3.15
N LYS A 44 6.46 -12.97 -3.90
CA LYS A 44 6.82 -13.31 -5.28
C LYS A 44 6.66 -12.08 -6.18
N PRO A 45 7.51 -11.91 -7.22
CA PRO A 45 7.46 -10.77 -8.13
C PRO A 45 6.09 -10.58 -8.79
N ALA A 46 5.42 -11.68 -9.17
CA ALA A 46 4.08 -11.62 -9.76
C ALA A 46 3.06 -10.95 -8.84
N TRP A 47 3.05 -11.34 -7.55
CA TRP A 47 2.14 -10.75 -6.57
C TRP A 47 2.47 -9.25 -6.33
N ALA A 48 3.75 -8.89 -6.34
CA ALA A 48 4.18 -7.50 -6.24
C ALA A 48 3.69 -6.66 -7.43
N GLN A 49 3.82 -7.17 -8.65
CA GLN A 49 3.37 -6.49 -9.88
C GLN A 49 1.85 -6.27 -9.86
N GLU A 50 1.08 -7.32 -9.57
CA GLU A 50 -0.39 -7.24 -9.47
C GLU A 50 -0.84 -6.22 -8.41
N LEU A 51 -0.17 -6.18 -7.25
CA LEU A 51 -0.45 -5.19 -6.21
C LEU A 51 -0.22 -3.75 -6.71
N LEU A 52 0.88 -3.52 -7.41
CA LEU A 52 1.22 -2.20 -7.93
C LEU A 52 0.23 -1.75 -9.03
N GLU A 53 -0.22 -2.68 -9.88
CA GLU A 53 -1.25 -2.39 -10.89
C GLU A 53 -2.58 -2.02 -10.26
N LEU A 54 -3.01 -2.73 -9.22
CA LEU A 54 -4.22 -2.40 -8.45
C LEU A 54 -4.15 -0.98 -7.85
N LEU A 55 -2.99 -0.64 -7.29
CA LEU A 55 -2.76 0.68 -6.68
C LEU A 55 -2.62 1.79 -7.73
N TYR A 56 -2.07 1.47 -8.91
CA TYR A 56 -1.99 2.41 -10.04
C TYR A 56 -3.40 2.79 -10.56
N MET A 57 -4.31 1.81 -10.64
CA MET A 57 -5.70 2.04 -11.06
C MET A 57 -6.60 2.67 -9.99
N GLY A 58 -6.13 2.68 -8.74
CA GLY A 58 -6.91 3.11 -7.58
C GLY A 58 -7.88 2.05 -7.09
N VAL A 59 -7.71 1.64 -5.83
CA VAL A 59 -8.41 0.52 -5.21
C VAL A 59 -9.09 0.92 -3.91
N GLY A 60 -10.34 0.50 -3.70
CA GLY A 60 -11.05 0.77 -2.44
C GLY A 60 -10.45 0.01 -1.26
N GLU A 61 -10.52 0.58 -0.05
CA GLU A 61 -9.95 -0.02 1.17
C GLU A 61 -10.35 -1.49 1.37
N GLN A 62 -11.65 -1.79 1.26
CA GLN A 62 -12.16 -3.15 1.48
C GLN A 62 -11.63 -4.14 0.43
N VAL A 63 -11.45 -3.69 -0.81
CA VAL A 63 -10.90 -4.51 -1.90
C VAL A 63 -9.42 -4.76 -1.69
N LEU A 64 -8.66 -3.73 -1.31
CA LEU A 64 -7.24 -3.85 -0.98
C LEU A 64 -7.02 -4.79 0.21
N LEU A 65 -7.85 -4.66 1.25
CA LEU A 65 -7.82 -5.54 2.42
C LEU A 65 -8.13 -6.99 2.04
N ALA A 66 -9.15 -7.22 1.21
CA ALA A 66 -9.50 -8.55 0.73
C ALA A 66 -8.37 -9.16 -0.11
N TYR A 67 -7.70 -8.35 -0.94
CA TYR A 67 -6.55 -8.78 -1.74
C TYR A 67 -5.35 -9.18 -0.86
N PHE A 68 -5.02 -8.40 0.18
CA PHE A 68 -3.99 -8.79 1.14
C PHE A 68 -4.35 -10.09 1.87
N LYS A 69 -5.61 -10.26 2.29
CA LYS A 69 -6.08 -11.48 2.97
C LYS A 69 -5.95 -12.77 2.15
N GLN A 70 -5.80 -12.68 0.83
CA GLN A 70 -5.52 -13.85 -0.02
C GLN A 70 -4.07 -14.35 0.13
N ASN A 71 -3.16 -13.49 0.61
CA ASN A 71 -1.72 -13.74 0.65
C ASN A 71 -1.11 -13.70 2.06
N MET A 72 -1.84 -13.17 3.05
CA MET A 72 -1.42 -13.09 4.46
C MET A 72 -2.62 -13.21 5.41
N SER A 73 -2.37 -13.32 6.71
CA SER A 73 -3.45 -13.40 7.71
C SER A 73 -4.28 -12.11 7.76
N ALA A 74 -5.52 -12.21 8.26
CA ALA A 74 -6.41 -11.06 8.38
C ALA A 74 -5.83 -9.93 9.26
N GLU A 75 -5.11 -10.31 10.32
CA GLU A 75 -4.45 -9.36 11.22
C GLU A 75 -3.27 -8.66 10.52
N GLU A 76 -2.42 -9.42 9.82
CA GLU A 76 -1.30 -8.86 9.05
C GLU A 76 -1.78 -7.97 7.92
N ALA A 77 -2.86 -8.34 7.23
CA ALA A 77 -3.46 -7.53 6.17
C ALA A 77 -3.90 -6.17 6.70
N GLN A 78 -4.67 -6.16 7.79
CA GLN A 78 -5.12 -4.91 8.41
C GLN A 78 -3.96 -4.07 8.91
N LYS A 79 -2.97 -4.69 9.56
CA LYS A 79 -1.76 -4.02 10.05
C LYS A 79 -0.96 -3.41 8.90
N THR A 80 -0.86 -4.12 7.77
CA THR A 80 -0.12 -3.67 6.58
C THR A 80 -0.78 -2.44 5.98
N VAL A 81 -2.10 -2.48 5.71
CA VAL A 81 -2.85 -1.33 5.19
C VAL A 81 -2.72 -0.12 6.12
N ASN A 82 -2.94 -0.31 7.43
CA ASN A 82 -2.82 0.75 8.42
C ASN A 82 -1.40 1.35 8.48
N ASN A 83 -0.38 0.51 8.40
CA ASN A 83 1.01 0.97 8.40
C ASN A 83 1.32 1.77 7.14
N TRP A 84 0.88 1.32 5.97
CA TRP A 84 1.11 2.01 4.71
C TRP A 84 0.44 3.39 4.68
N LEU A 85 -0.78 3.50 5.22
CA LEU A 85 -1.44 4.79 5.42
C LEU A 85 -0.66 5.70 6.37
N ARG A 86 -0.21 5.18 7.52
CA ARG A 86 0.58 5.95 8.50
C ARG A 86 1.94 6.40 7.95
N MET A 87 2.53 5.60 7.08
CA MET A 87 3.83 5.88 6.45
C MET A 87 3.71 6.75 5.20
N GLY A 88 2.49 7.12 4.78
CA GLY A 88 2.25 7.93 3.59
C GLY A 88 2.57 7.21 2.29
N VAL A 89 2.51 5.86 2.29
CA VAL A 89 2.66 5.04 1.08
C VAL A 89 1.34 4.96 0.32
N LEU A 90 0.21 4.98 1.03
CA LEU A 90 -1.13 5.05 0.45
C LEU A 90 -1.72 6.46 0.63
N GLU A 91 -2.32 6.99 -0.43
CA GLU A 91 -3.05 8.28 -0.47
C GLU A 91 -4.48 8.14 -0.97
#